data_AF-A0A2K5C8F0-F1
#
_entry.id   AF-A0A2K5C8F0-F1
#
_cell.length_a   1.000
_cell.length_b   1.000
_cell.length_c   1.000
_cell.angle_alpha   90.00
_cell.angle_beta   90.00
_cell.angle_gamma   90.00
#
_symmetry.space_group_name_H-M   'P 1'
#
loop_
_entity.id
_entity.type
_entity.pdbx_description
1 polymer ?
#
loop_
_entity_poly.entity_id
_entity_poly.type
_entity_poly.pdbx_seq_one_letter_code
_entity_poly.pdbx_strand_id
1 'polypeptide(L)'
;MSMAVETFGFFMAAVGLLMLGVTLPNSYWRVSTVHGSVITTNTIFENLWFSCATDSMGVYNCWEFPSLLALSGYIQACRALMITAIFLGFLGLLLGIVGLRCTNIGSLELSRKAKLAATAGALHILAGICGMVAISWYAFNITRDFFDPLYPGTKYELGPALYLGWSASLISMLGGLCLCSTCCCGSDEDARLPYGAPVSVKPVATSDQEDDSSFDKYGKNAYV
;
A
#
# COMPACT_ATOMS: atom_id res chain seq x y z
N MET A 1 -12.69 11.42 -5.84
CA MET A 1 -11.94 11.44 -4.56
C MET A 1 -12.17 12.76 -3.83
N SER A 2 -12.51 12.75 -2.55
CA SER A 2 -12.41 13.94 -1.70
C SER A 2 -10.95 14.16 -1.34
N MET A 3 -10.47 15.42 -1.37
CA MET A 3 -9.08 15.75 -1.00
C MET A 3 -8.69 15.20 0.37
N ALA A 4 -9.66 15.10 1.30
CA ALA A 4 -9.44 14.55 2.63
C ALA A 4 -8.98 13.07 2.60
N VAL A 5 -9.60 12.22 1.77
CA VAL A 5 -9.27 10.78 1.68
C VAL A 5 -7.90 10.59 1.04
N GLU A 6 -7.58 11.40 0.04
CA GLU A 6 -6.29 11.38 -0.66
C GLU A 6 -5.15 11.73 0.30
N THR A 7 -5.29 12.85 1.02
CA THR A 7 -4.30 13.32 1.99
C THR A 7 -4.16 12.35 3.16
N PHE A 8 -5.27 11.85 3.70
CA PHE A 8 -5.26 10.86 4.77
C PHE A 8 -4.57 9.55 4.35
N GLY A 9 -4.91 9.03 3.17
CA GLY A 9 -4.29 7.83 2.61
C GLY A 9 -2.79 7.99 2.40
N PHE A 10 -2.36 9.14 1.88
CA PHE A 10 -0.94 9.47 1.71
C PHE A 10 -0.18 9.47 3.05
N PHE A 11 -0.71 10.15 4.08
CA PHE A 11 -0.04 10.18 5.39
C PHE A 11 -0.03 8.81 6.07
N MET A 12 -1.11 8.03 5.97
CA MET A 12 -1.09 6.63 6.44
C MET A 12 -0.02 5.83 5.74
N ALA A 13 0.06 5.90 4.40
CA ALA A 13 1.05 5.18 3.64
C ALA A 13 2.50 5.57 4.01
N ALA A 14 2.74 6.86 4.26
CA ALA A 14 4.03 7.39 4.73
C ALA A 14 4.39 6.89 6.14
N VAL A 15 3.43 6.88 7.07
CA VAL A 15 3.63 6.33 8.43
C VAL A 15 3.91 4.83 8.36
N GLY A 16 3.18 4.08 7.52
CA GLY A 16 3.43 2.65 7.30
C GLY A 16 4.84 2.38 6.77
N LEU A 17 5.31 3.16 5.79
CA LEU A 17 6.69 3.08 5.29
C LEU A 17 7.72 3.35 6.39
N LEU A 18 7.51 4.40 7.19
CA LEU A 18 8.41 4.75 8.29
C LEU A 18 8.47 3.63 9.33
N MET A 19 7.32 3.07 9.72
CA MET A 19 7.27 1.95 10.66
C MET A 19 7.92 0.68 10.10
N LEU A 20 7.79 0.37 8.80
CA LEU A 20 8.55 -0.72 8.15
C LEU A 20 10.06 -0.47 8.21
N GLY A 21 10.47 0.78 7.98
CA GLY A 21 11.86 1.23 8.07
C GLY A 21 12.45 1.11 9.48
N VAL A 22 11.64 1.32 10.52
CA VAL A 22 12.04 1.10 11.93
C VAL A 22 12.03 -0.39 12.29
N THR A 23 11.10 -1.17 11.72
CA THR A 23 10.98 -2.60 11.99
C THR A 23 12.20 -3.37 11.49
N LEU A 24 12.69 -3.08 10.29
CA LEU A 24 13.82 -3.79 9.66
C LEU A 24 15.09 -3.84 10.54
N PRO A 25 15.61 -2.73 11.11
CA PRO A 25 16.79 -2.75 11.96
C PRO A 25 16.48 -3.04 13.44
N ASN A 26 15.22 -3.08 13.86
CA ASN A 26 14.87 -3.29 15.27
C ASN A 26 15.51 -4.58 15.82
N SER A 27 16.19 -4.52 16.96
CA SER A 27 16.95 -5.66 17.51
C SER A 27 16.08 -6.83 18.00
N TYR A 28 14.76 -6.63 18.16
CA TYR A 28 13.87 -7.56 18.85
C TYR A 28 12.83 -8.19 17.92
N TRP A 29 13.27 -8.96 16.92
CA TRP A 29 12.37 -9.78 16.10
C TRP A 29 11.99 -11.08 16.79
N ARG A 30 12.94 -11.66 17.52
CA ARG A 30 12.70 -12.81 18.39
C ARG A 30 13.51 -12.70 19.67
N VAL A 31 12.99 -13.24 20.77
CA VAL A 31 13.62 -13.22 22.09
C VAL A 31 13.62 -14.63 22.66
N SER A 32 14.73 -15.13 23.18
CA SER A 32 14.83 -16.48 23.73
C SER A 32 13.96 -16.64 24.96
N THR A 33 13.24 -17.75 25.06
CA THR A 33 12.52 -18.12 26.28
C THR A 33 13.47 -18.71 27.32
N VAL A 34 13.16 -18.53 28.60
CA VAL A 34 13.94 -19.06 29.74
C VAL A 34 13.45 -20.47 30.13
N HIS A 35 12.40 -20.98 29.50
CA HIS A 35 11.85 -22.29 29.82
C HIS A 35 12.77 -23.45 29.40
N GLY A 36 13.37 -24.13 30.39
CA GLY A 36 14.06 -25.41 30.23
C GLY A 36 15.59 -25.36 30.09
N SER A 37 16.23 -24.19 30.17
CA SER A 37 17.69 -24.11 30.23
C SER A 37 18.19 -24.25 31.68
N VAL A 38 19.20 -25.09 31.89
CA VAL A 38 19.84 -25.29 33.20
C VAL A 38 20.76 -24.11 33.57
N ILE A 39 21.02 -23.20 32.62
CA ILE A 39 21.87 -22.03 32.80
C ILE A 39 21.04 -20.78 32.43
N THR A 40 20.53 -20.12 33.47
CA THR A 40 19.68 -18.92 33.43
C THR A 40 20.47 -17.61 33.29
N THR A 41 21.66 -17.63 32.68
CA THR A 41 22.57 -16.48 32.75
C THR A 41 22.33 -15.45 31.65
N ASN A 42 21.85 -15.87 30.46
CA ASN A 42 21.85 -15.00 29.26
C ASN A 42 20.49 -14.95 28.57
N THR A 43 20.02 -13.74 28.23
CA THR A 43 18.87 -13.52 27.33
C THR A 43 19.37 -13.23 25.93
N ILE A 44 18.93 -14.00 24.94
CA ILE A 44 19.31 -13.84 23.53
C ILE A 44 18.16 -13.16 22.79
N PHE A 45 18.45 -12.12 22.02
CA PHE A 45 17.48 -11.47 21.14
C PHE A 45 18.12 -11.22 19.79
N GLU A 46 17.33 -11.40 18.75
CA GLU A 46 17.84 -11.40 17.39
C GLU A 46 16.94 -10.61 16.47
N ASN A 47 17.56 -10.00 15.47
CA ASN A 47 16.87 -9.38 14.34
C ASN A 47 17.22 -10.10 13.05
N LEU A 48 17.09 -9.42 11.91
CA LEU A 48 17.47 -10.00 10.63
C LEU A 48 18.98 -10.08 10.43
N TRP A 49 19.78 -9.25 11.09
CA TRP A 49 21.20 -9.01 10.78
C TRP A 49 22.16 -9.46 11.89
N PHE A 50 21.74 -9.33 13.14
CA PHE A 50 22.53 -9.55 14.33
C PHE A 50 21.81 -10.51 15.28
N SER A 51 22.61 -11.30 15.99
CA SER A 51 22.21 -12.02 17.20
C SER A 51 22.92 -11.34 18.37
N CYS A 52 22.18 -11.01 19.41
CA CYS A 52 22.69 -10.29 20.57
C CYS A 52 22.33 -11.05 21.85
N ALA A 53 23.20 -10.97 22.85
CA ALA A 53 22.96 -11.56 24.16
C ALA A 53 23.27 -10.56 25.27
N THR A 54 22.44 -10.59 26.31
CA THR A 54 22.66 -9.89 27.57
C THR A 54 22.85 -10.88 28.69
N ASP A 55 23.98 -10.78 29.40
CA ASP A 55 24.28 -11.57 30.59
C ASP A 55 23.70 -10.89 31.85
N SER A 56 23.49 -11.68 32.90
CA SER A 56 23.11 -11.30 34.26
C SER A 56 23.94 -10.16 34.88
N MET A 57 25.20 -9.98 34.46
CA MET A 57 26.07 -8.87 34.86
C MET A 57 25.81 -7.56 34.08
N GLY A 58 24.82 -7.53 33.19
CA GLY A 58 24.48 -6.38 32.35
C GLY A 58 25.39 -6.18 31.13
N VAL A 59 26.26 -7.16 30.83
CA VAL A 59 27.13 -7.11 29.65
C VAL A 59 26.31 -7.40 28.39
N TYR A 60 26.42 -6.51 27.40
CA TYR A 60 25.74 -6.58 26.11
C TYR A 60 26.76 -6.92 25.01
N ASN A 61 26.53 -8.01 24.29
CA ASN A 61 27.34 -8.41 23.14
C ASN A 61 26.45 -8.70 21.93
N CYS A 62 26.84 -8.23 20.74
CA CYS A 62 26.18 -8.52 19.49
C CYS A 62 27.16 -9.08 18.47
N TRP A 63 26.70 -10.08 17.73
CA TRP A 63 27.43 -10.73 16.66
C TRP A 63 26.61 -10.66 15.38
N GLU A 64 27.25 -10.38 14.26
CA GLU A 64 26.64 -10.51 12.94
C GLU A 64 26.36 -11.98 12.64
N PHE A 65 25.24 -12.28 12.00
CA PHE A 65 24.98 -13.66 11.57
C PHE A 65 26.10 -14.14 10.63
N PRO A 66 26.64 -15.35 10.85
CA PRO A 66 27.65 -15.90 9.95
C PRO A 66 27.05 -16.03 8.54
N SER A 67 27.92 -15.85 7.54
CA SER A 67 27.74 -15.92 6.08
C SER A 67 26.38 -16.37 5.55
N LEU A 68 25.90 -15.77 4.45
CA LEU A 68 24.61 -16.09 3.79
C LEU A 68 24.31 -17.60 3.61
N LEU A 69 25.34 -18.45 3.50
CA LEU A 69 25.21 -19.90 3.35
C LEU A 69 24.92 -20.67 4.66
N ALA A 70 25.31 -20.12 5.81
CA ALA A 70 25.14 -20.73 7.12
C ALA A 70 23.85 -20.28 7.83
N LEU A 71 23.18 -19.25 7.30
CA LEU A 71 21.96 -18.70 7.87
C LEU A 71 20.72 -19.43 7.33
N SER A 72 19.71 -19.62 8.18
CA SER A 72 18.45 -20.26 7.78
C SER A 72 17.79 -19.52 6.62
N GLY A 73 17.43 -20.24 5.54
CA GLY A 73 16.97 -19.64 4.28
C GLY A 73 15.77 -18.70 4.42
N TYR A 74 14.88 -18.92 5.40
CA TYR A 74 13.72 -18.04 5.63
C TYR A 74 14.15 -16.63 6.09
N ILE A 75 15.25 -16.47 6.82
CA ILE A 75 15.75 -15.15 7.25
C ILE A 75 16.23 -14.37 6.03
N GLN A 76 16.94 -15.03 5.09
CA GLN A 76 17.37 -14.39 3.85
C GLN A 76 16.19 -13.97 2.98
N ALA A 77 15.15 -14.80 2.89
CA ALA A 77 13.92 -14.43 2.19
C ALA A 77 13.19 -13.26 2.87
N CYS A 78 13.12 -13.24 4.21
CA CYS A 78 12.53 -12.12 4.97
C CYS A 78 13.32 -10.81 4.76
N ARG A 79 14.66 -10.88 4.71
CA ARG A 79 15.52 -9.73 4.37
C ARG A 79 15.16 -9.16 3.00
N ALA A 80 15.09 -10.02 1.98
CA ALA A 80 14.74 -9.60 0.63
C ALA A 80 13.34 -8.97 0.59
N LEU A 81 12.33 -9.62 1.18
CA LEU A 81 10.95 -9.12 1.20
C LEU A 81 10.83 -7.76 1.92
N MET A 82 11.49 -7.57 3.07
CA MET A 82 11.45 -6.30 3.79
C MET A 82 12.16 -5.17 3.03
N ILE A 83 13.32 -5.45 2.42
CA ILE A 83 14.03 -4.46 1.60
C ILE A 83 13.18 -4.07 0.39
N THR A 84 12.58 -5.06 -0.30
CA THR A 84 11.67 -4.80 -1.41
C THR A 84 10.45 -4.01 -0.96
N ALA A 85 9.86 -4.31 0.19
CA ALA A 85 8.73 -3.56 0.74
C ALA A 85 9.09 -2.07 0.96
N ILE A 86 10.24 -1.79 1.58
CA ILE A 86 10.69 -0.41 1.81
C ILE A 86 10.97 0.30 0.48
N PHE A 87 11.61 -0.36 -0.48
CA PHE A 87 11.90 0.22 -1.79
C PHE A 87 10.62 0.57 -2.56
N LEU A 88 9.65 -0.35 -2.59
CA LEU A 88 8.34 -0.12 -3.21
C LEU A 88 7.57 1.00 -2.51
N GLY A 89 7.57 1.02 -1.18
CA GLY A 89 6.91 2.07 -0.42
C GLY A 89 7.57 3.44 -0.61
N PHE A 90 8.90 3.51 -0.76
CA PHE A 90 9.60 4.75 -1.07
C PHE A 90 9.26 5.26 -2.48
N LEU A 91 9.23 4.38 -3.49
CA LEU A 91 8.78 4.75 -4.83
C LEU A 91 7.31 5.21 -4.82
N GLY A 92 6.45 4.50 -4.07
CA GLY A 92 5.06 4.89 -3.85
C GLY A 92 4.93 6.29 -3.24
N LEU A 93 5.74 6.61 -2.23
CA LEU A 93 5.76 7.92 -1.59
C LEU A 93 6.12 9.03 -2.58
N LEU A 94 7.17 8.84 -3.39
CA LEU A 94 7.58 9.82 -4.40
C LEU A 94 6.49 10.07 -5.44
N LEU A 95 5.87 9.01 -5.96
CA LEU A 95 4.76 9.12 -6.90
C LEU A 95 3.54 9.76 -6.24
N GLY A 96 3.29 9.49 -4.96
CA GLY A 96 2.23 10.09 -4.16
C GLY A 96 2.40 11.60 -4.04
N ILE A 97 3.62 12.09 -3.73
CA ILE A 97 3.91 13.53 -3.62
C ILE A 97 3.55 14.25 -4.92
N VAL A 98 3.92 13.70 -6.07
CA VAL A 98 3.63 14.28 -7.40
C VAL A 98 2.16 14.11 -7.81
N GLY A 99 1.53 13.01 -7.41
CA GLY A 99 0.15 12.66 -7.73
C GLY A 99 -0.89 13.41 -6.90
N LEU A 100 -0.50 14.00 -5.77
CA LEU A 100 -1.40 14.74 -4.89
C LEU A 100 -2.01 15.97 -5.58
N ARG A 101 -3.32 16.19 -5.40
CA ARG A 101 -4.02 17.38 -5.92
C ARG A 101 -3.48 18.69 -5.36
N CYS A 102 -3.03 18.69 -4.11
CA CYS A 102 -2.46 19.88 -3.44
C CYS A 102 -1.03 20.21 -3.90
N THR A 103 -0.34 19.30 -4.60
CA THR A 103 1.02 19.53 -5.07
C THR A 103 1.01 20.13 -6.48
N ASN A 104 1.61 21.31 -6.66
CA ASN A 104 1.76 21.94 -7.98
C ASN A 104 3.17 21.75 -8.54
N ILE A 105 3.47 20.55 -9.05
CA ILE A 105 4.72 20.26 -9.76
C ILE A 105 4.40 20.17 -11.26
N GLY A 106 4.82 21.17 -12.02
CA GLY A 106 4.81 21.17 -13.48
C GLY A 106 3.45 20.98 -14.14
N SER A 107 2.48 21.89 -13.91
CA SER A 107 1.20 21.99 -14.66
C SER A 107 0.61 20.67 -15.18
N LEU A 108 0.58 19.63 -14.34
CA LEU A 108 0.11 18.29 -14.71
C LEU A 108 -1.42 18.27 -14.74
N GLU A 109 -1.98 17.73 -15.82
CA GLU A 109 -3.41 17.45 -15.94
C GLU A 109 -3.92 16.59 -14.77
N LEU A 110 -5.14 16.87 -14.31
CA LEU A 110 -5.75 16.19 -13.16
C LEU A 110 -5.86 14.67 -13.37
N SER A 111 -6.12 14.25 -14.62
CA SER A 111 -6.16 12.84 -15.01
C SER A 111 -4.81 12.13 -14.86
N ARG A 112 -3.70 12.84 -15.09
CA ARG A 112 -2.36 12.29 -14.93
C ARG A 112 -1.97 12.20 -13.45
N LYS A 113 -2.34 13.21 -12.65
CA LYS A 113 -2.20 13.18 -11.18
C LYS A 113 -2.97 12.01 -10.56
N ALA A 114 -4.20 11.77 -11.00
CA ALA A 114 -5.01 10.65 -10.52
C ALA A 114 -4.36 9.28 -10.84
N LYS A 115 -3.79 9.12 -12.05
CA LYS A 115 -3.05 7.89 -12.40
C LYS A 115 -1.80 7.71 -11.53
N LEU A 116 -1.05 8.77 -11.26
CA LEU A 116 0.13 8.73 -10.38
C LEU A 116 -0.25 8.38 -8.93
N ALA A 117 -1.34 8.94 -8.42
CA ALA A 117 -1.86 8.61 -7.09
C ALA A 117 -2.33 7.14 -7.02
N ALA A 118 -2.99 6.63 -8.07
CA ALA A 118 -3.40 5.23 -8.14
C ALA A 118 -2.19 4.28 -8.21
N THR A 119 -1.14 4.61 -8.98
CA THR A 119 0.09 3.80 -9.01
C THR A 119 0.84 3.86 -7.68
N ALA A 120 0.88 5.02 -7.03
CA ALA A 120 1.43 5.16 -5.68
C ALA A 120 0.70 4.26 -4.68
N GLY A 121 -0.64 4.25 -4.73
CA GLY A 121 -1.45 3.38 -3.87
C GLY A 121 -1.17 1.90 -4.11
N ALA A 122 -1.06 1.47 -5.37
CA ALA A 122 -0.77 0.07 -5.71
C ALA A 122 0.62 -0.37 -5.20
N LEU A 123 1.61 0.51 -5.29
CA LEU A 123 2.94 0.26 -4.74
C LEU A 123 2.92 0.13 -3.21
N HIS A 124 2.14 0.95 -2.51
CA HIS A 124 1.98 0.84 -1.05
C HIS A 124 1.24 -0.43 -0.63
N ILE A 125 0.23 -0.87 -1.39
CA ILE A 125 -0.43 -2.17 -1.15
C ILE A 125 0.57 -3.31 -1.33
N LEU A 126 1.34 -3.30 -2.43
CA LEU A 126 2.35 -4.34 -2.69
C LEU A 126 3.44 -4.33 -1.61
N ALA A 127 3.92 -3.15 -1.19
CA ALA A 127 4.87 -3.00 -0.10
C ALA A 127 4.32 -3.59 1.21
N GLY A 128 3.07 -3.27 1.56
CA GLY A 128 2.40 -3.80 2.73
C GLY A 128 2.26 -5.33 2.69
N ILE A 129 1.90 -5.91 1.54
CA ILE A 129 1.83 -7.37 1.33
C ILE A 129 3.21 -8.02 1.50
N CYS A 130 4.27 -7.46 0.90
CA CYS A 130 5.63 -7.98 1.06
C CYS A 130 6.07 -7.98 2.53
N GLY A 131 5.83 -6.87 3.25
CA GLY A 131 6.08 -6.80 4.69
C GLY A 131 5.25 -7.81 5.48
N MET A 132 3.96 -7.96 5.13
CA MET A 132 3.06 -8.87 5.81
C MET A 132 3.53 -10.32 5.67
N VAL A 133 3.91 -10.73 4.47
CA VAL A 133 4.46 -12.07 4.19
C VAL A 133 5.77 -12.28 4.96
N ALA A 134 6.69 -11.31 4.96
CA ALA A 134 7.96 -11.43 5.68
C ALA A 134 7.75 -11.63 7.19
N ILE A 135 6.95 -10.78 7.82
CA ILE A 135 6.70 -10.82 9.26
C ILE A 135 5.92 -12.09 9.64
N SER A 136 4.90 -12.46 8.86
CA SER A 136 4.09 -13.66 9.11
C SER A 136 4.92 -14.93 8.96
N TRP A 137 5.77 -15.01 7.93
CA TRP A 137 6.60 -16.17 7.70
C TRP A 137 7.68 -16.32 8.79
N TYR A 138 8.27 -15.20 9.24
CA TYR A 138 9.19 -15.22 10.38
C TYR A 138 8.50 -15.71 11.66
N ALA A 139 7.31 -15.17 11.97
CA ALA A 139 6.50 -15.56 13.14
C ALA A 139 6.08 -17.04 13.09
N PHE A 140 5.73 -17.55 11.89
CA PHE A 140 5.37 -18.94 11.68
C PHE A 140 6.51 -19.89 12.05
N ASN A 141 7.75 -19.59 11.61
CA ASN A 141 8.90 -20.43 11.94
C ASN A 141 9.20 -20.43 13.45
N ILE A 142 9.14 -19.27 14.11
CA ILE A 142 9.29 -19.20 15.58
C ILE A 142 8.25 -20.08 16.27
N THR A 143 6.98 -19.95 15.87
CA THR A 143 5.87 -20.67 16.49
C THR A 143 6.01 -22.18 16.27
N ARG A 144 6.39 -22.59 15.05
CA ARG A 144 6.67 -23.99 14.72
C ARG A 144 7.76 -24.57 15.61
N ASP A 145 8.90 -23.90 15.72
CA ASP A 145 10.04 -24.39 16.49
C ASP A 145 9.75 -24.39 18.00
N PHE A 146 8.95 -23.42 18.49
CA PHE A 146 8.56 -23.34 19.90
C PHE A 146 7.72 -24.55 20.34
N PHE A 147 6.78 -25.00 19.49
CA PHE A 147 5.88 -26.12 19.81
C PHE A 147 6.39 -27.49 19.36
N ASP A 148 7.49 -27.57 18.62
CA ASP A 148 8.09 -28.85 18.24
C ASP A 148 8.78 -29.49 19.48
N PRO A 149 8.34 -30.69 19.92
CA PRO A 149 8.96 -31.39 21.05
C PRO A 149 10.34 -31.97 20.71
N LEU A 150 10.66 -32.11 19.42
CA LEU A 150 11.95 -32.64 18.95
C LEU A 150 12.96 -31.54 18.63
N TYR A 151 12.58 -30.26 18.76
CA TYR A 151 13.49 -29.15 18.47
C TYR A 151 14.61 -29.07 19.52
N PRO A 152 15.88 -29.31 19.14
CA PRO A 152 16.99 -29.40 20.08
C PRO A 152 17.61 -28.03 20.39
N GLY A 153 17.16 -26.96 19.71
CA GLY A 153 17.72 -25.62 19.82
C GLY A 153 17.03 -24.74 20.86
N THR A 154 17.53 -23.52 20.99
CA THR A 154 16.93 -22.49 21.85
C THR A 154 15.56 -22.09 21.31
N LYS A 155 14.53 -22.17 22.16
CA LYS A 155 13.18 -21.72 21.81
C LYS A 155 13.09 -20.20 21.93
N TYR A 156 12.39 -19.59 20.99
CA TYR A 156 12.18 -18.14 20.95
C TYR A 156 10.70 -17.80 21.02
N GLU A 157 10.41 -16.63 21.57
CA GLU A 157 9.12 -15.96 21.59
C GLU A 157 9.08 -14.84 20.55
N LEU A 158 7.86 -14.43 20.18
CA LEU A 158 7.62 -13.36 19.21
C LEU A 158 8.11 -12.03 19.77
N GLY A 159 9.08 -11.41 19.10
CA GLY A 159 9.61 -10.13 19.52
C GLY A 159 8.68 -8.94 19.18
N PRO A 160 8.79 -7.81 19.90
CA PRO A 160 8.01 -6.60 19.67
C PRO A 160 8.10 -6.04 18.25
N ALA A 161 9.23 -6.26 17.54
CA ALA A 161 9.38 -5.81 16.16
C ALA A 161 8.35 -6.45 15.22
N LEU A 162 7.92 -7.69 15.47
CA LEU A 162 6.93 -8.36 14.63
C LEU A 162 5.59 -7.63 14.70
N TYR A 163 5.11 -7.28 15.89
CA TYR A 163 3.86 -6.54 16.07
C TYR A 163 3.90 -5.15 15.41
N LEU A 164 5.07 -4.49 15.50
CA LEU A 164 5.29 -3.23 14.78
C LEU A 164 5.20 -3.44 13.26
N GLY A 165 5.82 -4.49 12.73
CA GLY A 165 5.78 -4.85 11.31
C GLY A 165 4.37 -5.18 10.81
N TRP A 166 3.59 -5.98 11.55
CA TRP A 166 2.19 -6.25 11.24
C TRP A 166 1.37 -4.95 11.13
N SER A 167 1.54 -4.07 12.13
CA SER A 167 0.87 -2.77 12.15
C SER A 167 1.29 -1.89 10.97
N ALA A 168 2.58 -1.83 10.68
CA ALA A 168 3.15 -1.07 9.57
C ALA A 168 2.61 -1.53 8.21
N SER A 169 2.58 -2.84 7.99
CA SER A 169 2.03 -3.46 6.78
C SER A 169 0.54 -3.16 6.59
N LEU A 170 -0.26 -3.29 7.65
CA LEU A 170 -1.69 -2.97 7.59
C LEU A 170 -1.93 -1.49 7.29
N ILE A 171 -1.24 -0.59 7.98
CA ILE A 171 -1.34 0.85 7.75
C ILE A 171 -0.93 1.21 6.31
N SER A 172 0.14 0.58 5.78
CA SER A 172 0.58 0.80 4.41
C SER A 172 -0.46 0.33 3.38
N MET A 173 -1.07 -0.86 3.59
CA MET A 173 -2.14 -1.37 2.73
C MET A 173 -3.39 -0.47 2.78
N LEU A 174 -3.82 -0.04 3.97
CA LEU A 174 -4.98 0.84 4.12
C LEU A 174 -4.74 2.20 3.46
N GLY A 175 -3.57 2.80 3.67
CA GLY A 175 -3.17 4.04 3.00
C GLY A 175 -3.17 3.89 1.48
N GLY A 176 -2.63 2.78 0.97
CA GLY A 176 -2.63 2.44 -0.45
C GLY A 176 -4.04 2.25 -1.02
N LEU A 177 -4.95 1.58 -0.29
CA LEU A 177 -6.35 1.42 -0.68
C LEU A 177 -7.08 2.77 -0.77
N CYS A 178 -6.86 3.66 0.19
CA CYS A 178 -7.39 5.03 0.14
C CYS A 178 -6.93 5.76 -1.13
N LEU A 179 -5.65 5.63 -1.50
CA LEU A 179 -5.09 6.23 -2.73
C LEU A 179 -5.62 5.55 -4.02
N CYS A 180 -5.84 4.24 -4.01
CA CYS A 180 -6.35 3.47 -5.17
C CYS A 180 -7.86 3.62 -5.42
N SER A 181 -8.65 4.04 -4.43
CA SER A 181 -10.12 4.11 -4.49
C SER A 181 -10.70 4.92 -5.66
N THR A 182 -9.88 5.72 -6.35
CA THR A 182 -10.27 6.45 -7.57
C THR A 182 -10.30 5.59 -8.84
N CYS A 183 -9.58 4.48 -8.90
CA CYS A 183 -9.55 3.60 -10.08
C CYS A 183 -10.76 2.66 -10.13
N CYS A 184 -11.24 2.20 -8.96
CA CYS A 184 -12.34 1.23 -8.87
C CYS A 184 -13.74 1.89 -8.94
N CYS A 185 -13.86 3.17 -8.59
CA CYS A 185 -15.13 3.89 -8.63
C CYS A 185 -15.36 4.69 -9.92
N GLY A 186 -14.46 4.57 -10.91
CA GLY A 186 -14.61 5.19 -12.23
C GLY A 186 -15.44 4.37 -13.23
N SER A 187 -16.01 3.24 -12.81
CA SER A 187 -16.68 2.28 -13.71
C SER A 187 -18.21 2.32 -13.64
N ASP A 188 -18.81 2.99 -12.66
CA ASP A 188 -20.27 2.94 -12.44
C ASP A 188 -21.07 4.12 -13.03
N GLU A 189 -20.42 5.20 -13.50
CA GLU A 189 -21.13 6.33 -14.13
C GLU A 189 -21.20 6.29 -15.67
N ASP A 190 -20.51 5.34 -16.34
CA ASP A 190 -20.58 5.16 -17.79
C ASP A 190 -21.54 4.04 -18.24
N ALA A 191 -22.29 3.44 -17.31
CA ALA A 191 -23.35 2.47 -17.62
C ALA A 191 -24.71 3.13 -17.99
N ARG A 192 -24.72 4.39 -18.43
CA ARG A 192 -25.88 4.98 -19.11
C ARG A 192 -25.85 4.60 -20.58
N LEU A 193 -26.46 3.45 -20.86
CA LEU A 193 -26.88 2.94 -22.17
C LEU A 193 -27.02 4.03 -23.26
N PRO A 194 -26.35 3.89 -24.42
CA PRO A 194 -26.71 4.67 -25.60
C PRO A 194 -27.98 4.05 -26.20
N TYR A 195 -29.15 4.49 -25.77
CA TYR A 195 -30.38 4.18 -26.49
C TYR A 195 -30.38 5.02 -27.78
N GLY A 196 -29.87 4.43 -28.86
CA GLY A 196 -29.96 5.01 -30.20
C GLY A 196 -31.44 5.16 -30.58
N ALA A 197 -31.89 6.41 -30.73
CA ALA A 197 -33.18 6.69 -31.34
C ALA A 197 -33.10 6.35 -32.84
N PRO A 198 -34.09 5.62 -33.42
CA PRO A 198 -34.06 5.27 -34.83
C PRO A 198 -34.29 6.51 -35.70
N VAL A 199 -33.51 6.59 -36.78
CA VAL A 199 -33.64 7.60 -37.84
C VAL A 199 -35.03 7.49 -38.48
N SER A 200 -35.84 8.53 -38.31
CA SER A 200 -37.11 8.69 -39.02
C SER A 200 -36.84 9.04 -40.49
N VAL A 201 -36.97 8.06 -41.38
CA VAL A 201 -37.02 8.27 -42.83
C VAL A 201 -38.25 9.11 -43.16
N LYS A 202 -38.07 10.31 -43.70
CA LYS A 202 -39.16 11.08 -44.32
C LYS A 202 -39.39 10.58 -45.75
N PRO A 203 -40.64 10.36 -46.19
CA PRO A 203 -40.91 10.02 -47.57
C PRO A 203 -40.75 11.25 -48.46
N VAL A 204 -40.25 11.00 -49.67
CA VAL A 204 -40.12 11.93 -50.78
C VAL A 204 -41.52 12.31 -51.29
N ALA A 205 -41.77 13.60 -51.48
CA ALA A 205 -42.85 14.10 -52.31
C ALA A 205 -42.29 15.16 -53.28
N THR A 206 -42.66 15.00 -54.54
CA THR A 206 -42.19 15.67 -55.75
C THR A 206 -42.66 17.12 -55.89
N SER A 207 -41.97 17.83 -56.79
CA SER A 207 -42.08 19.21 -57.26
C SER A 207 -43.50 19.79 -57.43
N ASP A 208 -43.63 21.11 -57.26
CA ASP A 208 -44.03 22.05 -58.34
C ASP A 208 -43.68 23.51 -58.00
N GLN A 209 -43.44 24.29 -59.05
CA GLN A 209 -43.00 25.70 -59.12
C GLN A 209 -44.17 26.69 -59.00
N GLU A 210 -43.82 27.97 -58.76
CA GLU A 210 -44.53 29.23 -59.11
C GLU A 210 -44.89 30.20 -57.95
N ASP A 211 -44.29 31.41 -58.07
CA ASP A 211 -44.87 32.76 -58.00
C ASP A 211 -45.22 33.49 -56.68
N ASP A 212 -44.50 34.62 -56.54
CA ASP A 212 -44.90 36.00 -56.23
C ASP A 212 -45.45 36.48 -54.87
N SER A 213 -44.94 37.68 -54.54
CA SER A 213 -45.57 38.80 -53.82
C SER A 213 -45.57 38.89 -52.28
N SER A 214 -44.77 39.87 -51.83
CA SER A 214 -45.12 41.00 -50.93
C SER A 214 -45.77 40.81 -49.55
N PHE A 215 -45.22 41.57 -48.59
CA PHE A 215 -45.92 42.36 -47.56
C PHE A 215 -46.95 41.63 -46.68
N ASP A 216 -46.63 41.42 -45.39
CA ASP A 216 -47.32 42.26 -44.40
C ASP A 216 -46.62 42.36 -43.04
N LYS A 217 -46.74 43.57 -42.50
CA LYS A 217 -46.29 44.08 -41.21
C LYS A 217 -47.54 44.28 -40.34
N TYR A 218 -47.38 44.32 -39.02
CA TYR A 218 -48.37 44.64 -37.96
C TYR A 218 -49.21 43.46 -37.43
N GLY A 219 -49.54 43.37 -36.13
CA GLY A 219 -49.41 44.31 -35.00
C GLY A 219 -49.55 43.55 -33.66
N LYS A 220 -48.94 44.02 -32.57
CA LYS A 220 -49.48 44.92 -31.53
C LYS A 220 -49.95 44.18 -30.26
N ASN A 221 -49.14 44.38 -29.20
CA ASN A 221 -49.48 44.80 -27.83
C ASN A 221 -50.47 44.00 -26.97
N ALA A 222 -50.03 43.58 -25.77
CA ALA A 222 -50.68 43.91 -24.49
C ALA A 222 -49.79 43.54 -23.29
N TYR A 223 -49.80 44.41 -22.29
CA TYR A 223 -49.06 44.40 -21.03
C TYR A 223 -49.90 43.74 -19.93
N VAL A 224 -49.30 42.89 -19.10
CA VAL A 224 -49.46 42.80 -17.63
C VAL A 224 -48.14 42.27 -17.08
#